data_AF-B8BZZ7-F1
#
_entry.id   AF-B8BZZ7-F1
#
_cell.length_a   1.000
_cell.length_b   1.000
_cell.length_c   1.000
_cell.angle_alpha   90.00
_cell.angle_beta   90.00
_cell.angle_gamma   90.00
#
_symmetry.space_group_name_H-M   'P 1'
#
loop_
_entity.id
_entity.type
_entity.pdbx_description
1 polymer ?
#
loop_
_entity_poly.entity_id
_entity_poly.type
_entity_poly.pdbx_seq_one_letter_code
_entity_poly.pdbx_strand_id
1 'polypeptide(L)'
;MELREYDAQIARLQTLRAINTGELYTLRGKFKMLSRDYGMGFLAWYWTVWFTTAGLSYAAIELGGVDPIMVASKVEMWMGWENGAISGKLDPTLGQIGLVVAVNECLEPLRLPVVVLTTKPVVNFFTRK
;
A
#
# COMPACT_ATOMS: atom_id res chain seq x y z
N MET A 1 11.37 -33.68 5.93
CA MET A 1 10.33 -33.56 6.98
C MET A 1 10.86 -32.73 8.15
N GLU A 2 12.10 -32.99 8.60
CA GLU A 2 12.77 -32.26 9.69
C GLU A 2 12.93 -30.74 9.48
N LEU A 3 13.32 -30.29 8.28
CA LEU A 3 13.48 -28.86 7.98
C LEU A 3 12.20 -28.03 8.26
N ARG A 4 11.02 -28.58 7.93
CA ARG A 4 9.75 -27.91 8.14
C ARG A 4 9.39 -27.80 9.63
N GLU A 5 9.78 -28.80 10.42
CA GLU A 5 9.61 -28.75 11.87
C GLU A 5 10.54 -27.73 12.52
N TYR A 6 11.80 -27.68 12.08
CA TYR A 6 12.74 -26.66 12.54
C TYR A 6 12.28 -25.25 12.17
N ASP A 7 11.76 -25.03 10.97
CA ASP A 7 11.19 -23.74 10.56
C ASP A 7 10.00 -23.35 11.44
N ALA A 8 9.10 -24.30 11.74
CA ALA A 8 7.97 -24.05 12.63
C ALA A 8 8.41 -23.71 14.06
N GLN A 9 9.44 -24.38 14.57
CA GLN A 9 10.02 -24.09 15.89
C GLN A 9 10.70 -22.73 15.92
N ILE A 10 11.47 -22.37 14.88
CA ILE A 10 12.10 -21.05 14.75
C ILE A 10 11.04 -19.95 14.70
N ALA A 11 9.96 -20.15 13.93
CA ALA A 11 8.85 -19.20 13.85
C ALA A 11 8.18 -18.99 15.22
N ARG A 12 7.97 -20.08 15.97
CA ARG A 12 7.43 -20.04 17.34
C ARG A 12 8.35 -19.28 18.30
N LEU A 13 9.65 -19.58 18.29
CA LEU A 13 10.65 -18.92 19.14
C LEU A 13 10.75 -17.41 18.85
N GLN A 14 10.74 -17.02 17.58
CA GLN A 14 10.74 -15.61 17.18
C GLN A 14 9.48 -14.88 17.65
N THR A 15 8.33 -15.54 17.62
CA THR A 15 7.06 -14.97 18.11
C THR A 15 7.11 -14.75 19.62
N LEU A 16 7.59 -15.74 20.37
CA LEU A 16 7.78 -15.64 21.83
C LEU A 16 8.79 -14.53 22.19
N ARG A 17 9.89 -14.43 21.45
CA ARG A 17 10.85 -13.33 21.61
C ARG A 17 10.17 -11.98 21.40
N ALA A 18 9.40 -11.82 20.32
CA ALA A 18 8.70 -10.57 20.01
C ALA A 18 7.64 -10.19 21.05
N ILE A 19 6.98 -11.17 21.68
CA ILE A 19 6.08 -10.94 22.82
C ILE A 19 6.89 -10.45 24.03
N ASN A 20 7.99 -11.14 24.36
CA ASN A 20 8.82 -10.81 25.51
C ASN A 20 9.50 -9.44 25.40
N THR A 21 9.93 -9.04 24.21
CA THR A 21 10.51 -7.72 23.97
C THR A 21 9.47 -6.62 23.77
N GLY A 22 8.19 -6.97 23.72
CA GLY A 22 7.10 -6.06 23.37
C GLY A 22 7.06 -5.62 21.90
N GLU A 23 7.99 -6.09 21.05
CA GLU A 23 8.04 -5.76 19.61
C GLU A 23 6.71 -6.09 18.93
N LEU A 24 6.04 -7.18 19.36
CA LEU A 24 4.76 -7.64 18.81
C LEU A 24 3.61 -6.63 18.96
N TYR A 25 3.67 -5.76 19.97
CA TYR A 25 2.61 -4.76 20.20
C TYR A 25 2.78 -3.52 19.33
N THR A 26 3.93 -3.36 18.69
CA THR A 26 4.19 -2.27 17.75
C THR A 26 3.66 -2.59 16.35
N LEU A 27 3.29 -1.56 15.58
CA LEU A 27 2.91 -1.73 14.17
C LEU A 27 4.03 -2.39 13.36
N ARG A 28 5.29 -2.01 13.63
CA ARG A 28 6.46 -2.55 12.96
C ARG A 28 6.66 -4.04 13.23
N GLY A 29 6.47 -4.47 14.49
CA GLY A 29 6.55 -5.89 14.84
C GLY A 29 5.40 -6.72 14.28
N LYS A 30 4.16 -6.17 14.26
CA LYS A 30 3.02 -6.80 13.60
C LYS A 30 3.26 -7.00 12.10
N PHE A 31 3.78 -5.97 11.42
CA PHE A 31 4.14 -6.05 10.00
C PHE A 31 5.21 -7.12 9.73
N LYS A 32 6.28 -7.14 10.52
CA LYS A 32 7.38 -8.11 10.40
C LYS A 32 6.91 -9.56 10.60
N MET A 33 6.00 -9.79 11.53
CA MET A 33 5.37 -11.11 11.72
C MET A 33 4.47 -11.47 10.53
N LEU A 34 3.68 -10.51 10.06
CA LEU A 34 2.75 -10.72 8.96
C LEU A 34 3.46 -11.06 7.64
N SER A 35 4.56 -10.37 7.33
CA SER A 35 5.36 -10.66 6.14
C SER A 35 6.04 -12.03 6.22
N ARG A 36 6.45 -12.48 7.42
CA ARG A 36 6.99 -13.83 7.63
C ARG A 36 5.93 -14.92 7.48
N ASP A 37 4.80 -14.76 8.17
CA ASP A 37 3.78 -15.82 8.29
C ASP A 37 2.89 -15.92 7.05
N TYR A 38 2.70 -14.81 6.33
CA TYR A 38 1.76 -14.71 5.22
C TYR A 38 2.37 -14.16 3.94
N GLY A 39 3.69 -14.02 3.81
CA GLY A 39 4.40 -13.27 2.76
C GLY A 39 3.69 -13.15 1.40
N MET A 40 3.39 -14.25 0.72
CA MET A 40 2.70 -14.23 -0.57
C MET A 40 1.23 -13.80 -0.49
N GLY A 41 0.50 -14.26 0.54
CA GLY A 41 -0.89 -13.85 0.78
C GLY A 41 -0.99 -12.38 1.20
N PHE A 42 -0.03 -11.88 1.97
CA PHE A 42 0.12 -10.47 2.29
C PHE A 42 0.32 -9.64 1.02
N LEU A 43 1.26 -10.04 0.15
CA LEU A 43 1.56 -9.31 -1.09
C LEU A 43 0.35 -9.28 -2.03
N ALA A 44 -0.32 -10.42 -2.23
CA ALA A 44 -1.52 -10.50 -3.06
C ALA A 44 -2.64 -9.60 -2.52
N TRP A 45 -2.86 -9.61 -1.19
CA TRP A 45 -3.86 -8.76 -0.57
C TRP A 45 -3.50 -7.27 -0.65
N TYR A 46 -2.23 -6.92 -0.43
CA TYR A 46 -1.73 -5.56 -0.55
C TYR A 46 -2.00 -4.99 -1.95
N TRP A 47 -1.64 -5.73 -3.01
CA TRP A 47 -1.90 -5.32 -4.39
C TRP A 47 -3.39 -5.20 -4.70
N THR A 48 -4.22 -6.10 -4.15
CA THR A 48 -5.68 -6.03 -4.31
C THR A 48 -6.22 -4.71 -3.74
N VAL A 49 -5.82 -4.37 -2.51
CA VAL A 49 -6.23 -3.11 -1.88
C VAL A 49 -5.66 -1.91 -2.64
N TRP A 50 -4.40 -1.96 -3.07
CA TRP A 50 -3.76 -0.89 -3.85
C TRP A 50 -4.50 -0.60 -5.16
N PHE A 51 -4.83 -1.63 -5.95
CA PHE A 51 -5.59 -1.46 -7.20
C PHE A 51 -7.01 -0.99 -6.95
N THR A 52 -7.63 -1.44 -5.86
CA THR A 52 -8.96 -0.97 -5.47
C THR A 52 -8.93 0.52 -5.13
N THR A 53 -7.96 0.97 -4.33
CA THR A 53 -7.83 2.39 -3.98
C THR A 53 -7.43 3.23 -5.19
N ALA A 54 -6.61 2.70 -6.10
CA ALA A 54 -6.26 3.37 -7.36
C ALA A 54 -7.50 3.56 -8.26
N GLY A 55 -8.32 2.50 -8.41
CA GLY A 55 -9.58 2.57 -9.17
C GLY A 55 -10.57 3.55 -8.56
N LEU A 56 -10.70 3.58 -7.23
CA LEU A 56 -11.53 4.57 -6.52
C LEU A 56 -11.00 6.00 -6.70
N SER A 57 -9.68 6.18 -6.70
CA SER A 57 -9.04 7.48 -6.92
C SER A 57 -9.29 7.98 -8.35
N TYR A 58 -9.19 7.09 -9.34
CA TYR A 58 -9.55 7.38 -10.73
C TYR A 58 -11.02 7.79 -10.86
N ALA A 59 -11.94 7.01 -10.29
CA ALA A 59 -13.36 7.34 -10.32
C ALA A 59 -13.65 8.69 -9.63
N ALA A 60 -13.00 8.99 -8.51
CA ALA A 60 -13.18 10.26 -7.80
C ALA A 60 -12.64 11.46 -8.59
N ILE A 61 -11.50 11.29 -9.27
CA ILE A 61 -10.90 12.32 -10.15
C ILE A 61 -11.79 12.58 -11.36
N GLU A 62 -12.27 11.52 -12.01
CA GLU A 62 -13.12 11.61 -13.20
C GLU A 62 -14.48 12.24 -12.86
N LEU A 63 -15.18 11.73 -11.83
CA LEU A 63 -16.47 12.25 -11.41
C LEU A 63 -16.37 13.67 -10.79
N GLY A 64 -15.23 13.99 -10.20
CA GLY A 64 -14.94 15.31 -9.65
C GLY A 64 -14.54 16.34 -10.71
N GLY A 65 -14.35 15.94 -11.97
CA GLY A 65 -13.91 16.82 -13.05
C GLY A 65 -12.54 17.44 -12.81
N VAL A 66 -11.63 16.71 -12.16
CA VAL A 66 -10.30 17.23 -11.82
C VAL A 66 -9.38 17.17 -13.03
N ASP A 67 -9.00 18.33 -13.55
CA ASP A 67 -8.07 18.45 -14.67
C ASP A 67 -6.60 18.30 -14.21
N PRO A 68 -5.86 17.28 -14.67
CA PRO A 68 -4.47 17.06 -14.29
C PRO A 68 -3.52 18.19 -14.74
N ILE A 69 -3.81 18.89 -15.84
CA ILE A 69 -2.99 20.01 -16.31
C ILE A 69 -3.15 21.19 -15.36
N MET A 70 -4.38 21.50 -14.96
CA MET A 70 -4.67 22.54 -13.97
C MET A 70 -3.97 22.25 -12.63
N VAL A 71 -3.97 20.99 -12.18
CA VAL A 71 -3.25 20.60 -10.97
C VAL A 71 -1.74 20.80 -11.14
N ALA A 72 -1.17 20.37 -12.26
CA ALA A 72 0.25 20.56 -12.54
C ALA A 72 0.67 22.04 -12.57
N SER A 73 -0.12 22.91 -13.21
CA SER A 73 0.14 24.36 -13.24
C SER A 73 0.07 25.00 -11.86
N LYS A 74 -0.84 24.55 -10.98
CA LYS A 74 -0.88 25.02 -9.59
C LYS A 74 0.35 24.60 -8.80
N VAL A 75 0.84 23.38 -9.02
CA VAL A 75 2.08 22.88 -8.39
C VAL A 75 3.29 23.69 -8.86
N GLU A 76 3.40 23.99 -10.15
CA GLU A 76 4.45 24.86 -10.69
C GLU A 76 4.44 26.23 -10.00
N MET A 77 3.27 26.85 -9.89
CA MET A 77 3.10 28.14 -9.22
C MET A 77 3.52 28.08 -7.74
N TRP A 78 3.17 27.02 -7.02
CA TRP A 78 3.54 26.86 -5.61
C TRP A 78 5.04 26.60 -5.41
N MET A 79 5.67 25.90 -6.34
CA MET A 79 7.10 25.58 -6.30
C MET A 79 7.97 26.71 -6.89
N GLY A 80 7.37 27.75 -7.45
CA GLY A 80 8.06 28.86 -8.10
C GLY A 80 8.73 28.47 -9.42
N TRP A 81 8.23 27.44 -10.10
CA TRP A 81 8.74 26.98 -11.39
C TRP A 81 8.23 27.85 -12.53
N GLU A 82 8.95 27.83 -13.66
CA GLU A 82 8.47 28.47 -14.88
C GLU A 82 7.14 27.84 -15.32
N ASN A 83 6.18 28.68 -15.69
CA ASN A 83 4.88 28.23 -16.18
C ASN A 83 5.08 27.32 -17.40
N GLY A 84 4.52 26.11 -17.35
CA GLY A 84 4.64 25.15 -18.44
C GLY A 84 5.84 24.21 -18.36
N ALA A 85 6.65 24.26 -17.30
CA ALA A 85 7.78 23.35 -17.10
C ALA A 85 7.38 21.86 -17.16
N ILE A 86 6.23 21.54 -16.58
CA ILE A 86 5.54 20.25 -16.56
C ILE A 86 4.23 20.35 -17.34
N SER A 87 3.38 21.33 -17.03
CA SER A 87 2.02 21.47 -17.57
C SER A 87 2.01 21.66 -19.09
N GLY A 88 3.06 22.27 -19.66
CA GLY A 88 3.20 22.46 -21.12
C GLY A 88 3.73 21.22 -21.87
N LYS A 89 4.23 20.21 -21.16
CA LYS A 89 4.77 18.96 -21.73
C LYS A 89 3.95 17.73 -21.34
N LEU A 90 2.93 17.90 -20.52
CA LEU A 90 2.14 16.81 -19.97
C LEU A 90 1.07 16.38 -20.97
N ASP A 91 1.15 15.12 -21.43
CA ASP A 91 0.04 14.50 -22.14
C ASP A 91 -1.16 14.35 -21.18
N PRO A 92 -2.39 14.74 -21.58
CA PRO A 92 -3.55 14.68 -20.70
C PRO A 92 -3.82 13.29 -20.11
N THR A 93 -3.62 12.23 -20.90
CA THR A 93 -3.87 10.84 -20.49
C THR A 93 -2.84 10.40 -19.46
N LEU A 94 -1.56 10.67 -19.71
CA LEU A 94 -0.49 10.37 -18.76
C LEU A 94 -0.59 11.23 -17.50
N GLY A 95 -1.03 12.48 -17.64
CA GLY A 95 -1.31 13.38 -16.52
C GLY A 95 -2.40 12.84 -15.61
N GLN A 96 -3.46 12.29 -16.19
CA GLN A 96 -4.55 11.68 -15.43
C GLN A 96 -4.08 10.44 -14.66
N ILE A 97 -3.34 9.54 -15.32
CA ILE A 97 -2.77 8.35 -14.65
C ILE A 97 -1.79 8.77 -13.55
N GLY A 98 -0.93 9.75 -13.83
CA GLY A 98 0.04 10.27 -12.87
C GLY A 98 -0.63 10.87 -11.64
N LEU A 99 -1.71 11.63 -11.82
CA LEU A 99 -2.49 12.20 -10.73
C LEU A 99 -3.17 11.12 -9.89
N VAL A 100 -3.73 10.09 -10.53
CA VAL A 100 -4.34 8.94 -9.83
C VAL A 100 -3.32 8.23 -8.98
N VAL A 101 -2.13 7.95 -9.53
CA VAL A 101 -1.05 7.31 -8.77
C VAL A 101 -0.63 8.21 -7.61
N ALA A 102 -0.41 9.51 -7.82
CA ALA A 102 -0.01 10.43 -6.77
C ALA A 102 -1.04 10.46 -5.61
N VAL A 103 -2.33 10.57 -5.92
CA VAL A 103 -3.41 10.52 -4.93
C VAL A 103 -3.45 9.16 -4.24
N ASN A 104 -3.31 8.07 -4.98
CA ASN A 104 -3.32 6.72 -4.43
C ASN A 104 -2.12 6.42 -3.52
N GLU A 105 -0.96 7.03 -3.77
CA GLU A 105 0.20 6.97 -2.87
C GLU A 105 -0.02 7.81 -1.60
N CYS A 106 -0.75 8.93 -1.67
CA CYS A 106 -1.15 9.68 -0.48
C CYS A 106 -2.09 8.89 0.46
N LEU A 107 -2.73 7.83 -0.03
CA LEU A 107 -3.55 6.93 0.79
C LEU A 107 -2.72 5.85 1.52
N GLU A 108 -1.42 5.73 1.26
CA GLU A 108 -0.52 4.76 1.90
C GLU A 108 -0.63 4.74 3.44
N PRO A 109 -0.63 5.89 4.15
CA PRO A 109 -0.70 5.90 5.62
C PRO A 109 -1.98 5.28 6.18
N LEU A 110 -3.06 5.25 5.39
CA LEU A 110 -4.33 4.62 5.74
C LEU A 110 -4.40 3.17 5.24
N ARG A 111 -3.91 2.93 4.02
CA ARG A 111 -3.91 1.61 3.37
C ARG A 111 -3.07 0.60 4.14
N LEU A 112 -1.87 0.98 4.56
CA LEU A 112 -0.94 0.04 5.19
C LEU A 112 -1.49 -0.53 6.52
N PRO A 113 -2.05 0.26 7.46
CA PRO A 113 -2.74 -0.28 8.64
C PRO A 113 -3.90 -1.22 8.29
N VAL A 114 -4.72 -0.86 7.30
CA VAL A 114 -5.87 -1.67 6.86
C VAL A 114 -5.38 -3.03 6.37
N VAL A 115 -4.40 -3.06 5.46
CA VAL A 115 -3.83 -4.32 4.96
C VAL A 115 -3.27 -5.15 6.10
N VAL A 116 -2.47 -4.54 6.99
CA VAL A 116 -1.84 -5.26 8.12
C VAL A 116 -2.87 -5.93 9.03
N LEU A 117 -3.99 -5.26 9.31
CA LEU A 117 -5.05 -5.79 10.17
C LEU A 117 -5.91 -6.84 9.47
N THR A 118 -6.06 -6.75 8.14
CA THR A 118 -7.01 -7.58 7.37
C THR A 118 -6.37 -8.76 6.65
N THR A 119 -5.05 -8.77 6.43
CA THR A 119 -4.36 -9.89 5.75
C THR A 119 -4.63 -11.23 6.44
N LYS A 120 -4.51 -11.31 7.77
CA LYS A 120 -4.72 -12.57 8.50
C LYS A 120 -6.11 -13.17 8.28
N PRO A 121 -7.24 -12.46 8.53
CA PRO A 121 -8.56 -13.02 8.27
C PRO A 121 -8.79 -13.33 6.79
N VAL A 122 -8.30 -12.50 5.87
CA VAL A 122 -8.45 -12.72 4.42
C VAL A 122 -7.72 -13.97 3.95
N VAL A 123 -6.43 -14.10 4.27
CA VAL A 123 -5.65 -15.27 3.84
C VAL A 123 -6.18 -16.54 4.47
N ASN A 124 -6.54 -16.52 5.76
CA ASN A 124 -7.14 -17.68 6.41
C ASN A 124 -8.48 -18.11 5.77
N PHE A 125 -9.28 -17.16 5.28
CA PHE A 125 -10.51 -17.47 4.54
C PHE A 125 -10.22 -18.23 3.25
N PHE A 126 -9.22 -17.81 2.47
CA PHE A 126 -8.85 -18.48 1.22
C PHE A 126 -8.04 -19.78 1.41
N THR A 127 -7.38 -19.95 2.55
CA THR A 127 -6.52 -21.12 2.82
C THR A 127 -7.23 -22.24 3.57
N ARG A 128 -8.43 -21.99 4.11
CA ARG A 128 -9.26 -23.05 4.72
C ARG A 128 -9.73 -24.03 3.64
N LYS A 129 -9.01 -25.16 3.53
CA LYS A 129 -9.53 -26.45 3.07
C LYS A 129 -9.98 -27.27 4.27
#